data_AF-C4IFV9-F1
#
_entry.id   AF-C4IFV9-F1
#
_cell.length_a   1.000
_cell.length_b   1.000
_cell.length_c   1.000
_cell.angle_alpha   90.00
_cell.angle_beta   90.00
_cell.angle_gamma   90.00
#
_symmetry.space_group_name_H-M   'P 1'
#
loop_
_entity.id
_entity.type
_entity.pdbx_description
1 polymer ?
#
loop_
_entity_poly.entity_id
_entity_poly.type
_entity_poly.pdbx_seq_one_letter_code
_entity_poly.pdbx_strand_id
1 'polypeptide(L)'
;MAGYIMSLNNKQSLEECIKLGIYSTNLSEPKNNLWKIHHEGTFADYFGMKEGDNIYFFIDRKIYGIGELITVKHDCKYWNYPGADKPENYEYKDVKDIMILNNKNNIDNRCFCIFKSYPNFFA
;
A
#
# COMPACT_ATOMS: atom_id res chain seq x y z
N MET A 1 6.34 -12.80 -13.20
CA MET A 1 5.78 -11.44 -13.26
C MET A 1 4.29 -11.57 -13.01
N ALA A 2 3.87 -11.22 -11.80
CA ALA A 2 2.48 -11.09 -11.39
C ALA A 2 1.98 -9.66 -11.67
N GLY A 3 0.66 -9.47 -11.55
CA GLY A 3 0.01 -8.18 -11.69
C GLY A 3 -0.98 -7.96 -10.56
N TYR A 4 -0.91 -6.80 -9.91
CA TYR A 4 -1.75 -6.45 -8.77
C TYR A 4 -2.66 -5.28 -9.14
N ILE A 5 -3.97 -5.45 -8.93
CA ILE A 5 -4.95 -4.38 -9.19
C ILE A 5 -5.31 -3.71 -7.86
N MET A 6 -5.02 -2.43 -7.78
CA MET A 6 -5.24 -1.61 -6.61
C MET A 6 -6.41 -0.66 -6.83
N SER A 7 -7.49 -0.90 -6.09
CA SER A 7 -8.63 -0.01 -6.07
C SER A 7 -8.31 1.28 -5.30
N LEU A 8 -8.60 2.42 -5.91
CA LEU A 8 -8.47 3.74 -5.30
C LEU A 8 -9.82 4.45 -5.27
N ASN A 9 -10.00 5.34 -4.28
CA ASN A 9 -11.26 6.05 -4.09
C ASN A 9 -11.42 7.25 -5.03
N ASN A 10 -10.31 7.87 -5.46
CA ASN A 10 -10.34 9.08 -6.29
C ASN A 10 -9.00 9.29 -7.01
N LYS A 11 -9.01 10.19 -8.00
CA LYS A 11 -7.83 10.51 -8.82
C LYS A 11 -6.75 11.29 -8.05
N GLN A 12 -7.09 12.03 -7.00
CA GLN A 12 -6.10 12.74 -6.20
C GLN A 12 -5.18 11.77 -5.45
N SER A 13 -5.74 10.71 -4.86
CA SER A 13 -4.93 9.63 -4.25
C SER A 13 -4.03 8.94 -5.27
N LEU A 14 -4.48 8.81 -6.53
CA LEU A 14 -3.65 8.29 -7.61
C LEU A 14 -2.46 9.21 -7.91
N GLU A 15 -2.70 10.50 -8.08
CA GLU A 15 -1.65 11.50 -8.32
C GLU A 15 -0.60 11.49 -7.21
N GLU A 16 -1.03 11.40 -5.95
CA GLU A 16 -0.14 11.28 -4.79
C GLU A 16 0.69 10.00 -4.84
N CYS A 17 0.06 8.84 -5.12
CA CYS A 17 0.78 7.56 -5.25
C CYS A 17 1.85 7.63 -6.35
N ILE A 18 1.51 8.18 -7.51
CA ILE A 18 2.43 8.32 -8.65
C ILE A 18 3.59 9.24 -8.29
N LYS A 19 3.30 10.40 -7.70
CA LYS A 19 4.31 11.39 -7.32
C LYS A 19 5.31 10.83 -6.31
N LEU A 20 4.83 10.02 -5.35
CA LEU A 20 5.66 9.43 -4.31
C LEU A 20 6.33 8.12 -4.76
N GLY A 21 5.79 7.43 -5.77
CA GLY A 21 6.19 6.07 -6.13
C GLY A 21 5.84 5.05 -5.04
N ILE A 22 4.80 5.32 -4.24
CA ILE A 22 4.39 4.48 -3.11
C ILE A 22 2.89 4.25 -3.17
N TYR A 23 2.46 3.00 -2.99
CA TYR A 23 1.07 2.66 -2.77
C TYR A 23 0.91 1.99 -1.41
N SER A 24 -0.17 2.36 -0.71
CA SER A 24 -0.62 1.68 0.49
C SER A 24 -2.14 1.64 0.52
N THR A 25 -2.69 0.53 0.99
CA THR A 25 -4.13 0.41 1.19
C THR A 25 -4.50 0.79 2.62
N ASN A 26 -5.71 1.35 2.78
CA ASN A 26 -6.27 1.63 4.09
C ASN A 26 -6.94 0.35 4.63
N LEU A 27 -6.42 -0.18 5.73
CA LEU A 27 -6.97 -1.36 6.39
C LEU A 27 -7.90 -0.93 7.52
N SER A 28 -9.13 -1.43 7.51
CA SER A 28 -10.05 -1.20 8.62
C SER A 28 -9.49 -1.79 9.93
N GLU A 29 -9.91 -1.24 11.06
CA GLU A 29 -9.45 -1.76 12.35
C GLU A 29 -9.73 -3.28 12.50
N PRO A 30 -8.78 -4.03 13.10
CA PRO A 30 -9.02 -5.40 13.54
C PRO A 30 -10.20 -5.46 14.52
N LYS A 31 -10.85 -6.63 14.58
CA LYS A 31 -11.98 -6.85 15.51
C LYS A 31 -11.59 -7.90 16.54
N ASN A 32 -11.76 -7.61 17.82
CA ASN A 32 -11.41 -8.51 18.93
C ASN A 32 -9.95 -9.00 18.86
N ASN A 33 -9.02 -8.10 18.50
CA ASN A 33 -7.61 -8.41 18.29
C ASN A 33 -7.35 -9.51 17.25
N LEU A 34 -8.21 -9.59 16.22
CA LEU A 34 -8.06 -10.51 15.10
C LEU A 34 -8.18 -9.77 13.77
N TRP A 35 -7.36 -10.18 12.81
CA TRP A 35 -7.51 -9.76 11.43
C TRP A 35 -8.75 -10.40 10.81
N LYS A 36 -9.40 -9.64 9.91
CA LYS A 36 -10.51 -10.16 9.11
C LYS A 36 -9.92 -10.87 7.89
N ILE A 37 -10.67 -11.79 7.31
CA ILE A 37 -10.24 -12.55 6.11
C ILE A 37 -9.72 -11.65 4.99
N HIS A 38 -10.36 -10.50 4.74
CA HIS A 38 -9.90 -9.57 3.70
C HIS A 38 -8.61 -8.83 4.07
N HIS A 39 -8.32 -8.63 5.36
CA HIS A 39 -7.03 -8.10 5.82
C HIS A 39 -5.92 -9.13 5.57
N GLU A 40 -6.16 -10.40 5.89
CA GLU A 40 -5.22 -11.48 5.63
C GLU A 40 -4.94 -11.64 4.13
N GLY A 41 -5.98 -11.59 3.29
CA GLY A 41 -5.84 -11.59 1.83
C GLY A 41 -4.97 -10.42 1.34
N THR A 42 -5.21 -9.21 1.86
CA THR A 42 -4.38 -8.04 1.57
C THR A 42 -2.92 -8.29 1.94
N PHE A 43 -2.64 -8.78 3.15
CA PHE A 43 -1.26 -9.06 3.56
C PHE A 43 -0.62 -10.14 2.68
N ALA A 44 -1.35 -11.20 2.33
CA ALA A 44 -0.87 -12.24 1.43
C ALA A 44 -0.52 -11.67 0.04
N ASP A 45 -1.34 -10.75 -0.50
CA ASP A 45 -1.04 -10.06 -1.75
C ASP A 45 0.29 -9.31 -1.66
N TYR A 46 0.48 -8.50 -0.60
CA TYR A 46 1.76 -7.84 -0.36
C TYR A 46 2.89 -8.85 -0.22
N PHE A 47 2.80 -9.87 0.64
CA PHE A 47 3.85 -10.89 0.82
C PHE A 47 4.28 -11.55 -0.50
N GLY A 48 3.35 -11.75 -1.43
CA GLY A 48 3.61 -12.31 -2.74
C GLY A 48 4.37 -11.38 -3.70
N MET A 49 4.32 -10.06 -3.50
CA MET A 49 4.91 -9.07 -4.40
C MET A 49 6.43 -9.19 -4.48
N LYS A 50 6.96 -9.08 -5.70
CA LYS A 50 8.39 -9.07 -5.99
C LYS A 50 8.74 -7.93 -6.94
N GLU A 51 10.02 -7.58 -6.96
CA GLU A 51 10.56 -6.66 -7.96
C GLU A 51 10.22 -7.12 -9.39
N GLY A 52 9.83 -6.17 -10.23
CA GLY A 52 9.42 -6.41 -11.61
C GLY A 52 7.96 -6.83 -11.78
N ASP A 53 7.21 -7.08 -10.70
CA ASP A 53 5.75 -7.25 -10.79
C ASP A 53 5.05 -5.93 -11.12
N ASN A 54 3.91 -6.02 -11.80
CA ASN A 54 3.15 -4.83 -12.19
C ASN A 54 2.11 -4.45 -11.14
N ILE A 55 1.91 -3.15 -10.95
CA ILE A 55 0.84 -2.57 -10.14
C ILE A 55 -0.06 -1.71 -11.03
N TYR A 56 -1.38 -1.93 -10.95
CA TYR A 56 -2.38 -1.25 -11.76
C TYR A 56 -3.34 -0.48 -10.87
N PHE A 57 -3.61 0.78 -11.22
CA PHE A 57 -4.49 1.63 -10.43
C PHE A 57 -5.88 1.70 -11.05
N PHE A 58 -6.87 1.22 -10.29
CA PHE A 58 -8.25 1.04 -10.73
C PHE A 58 -9.20 2.00 -10.00
N ILE A 59 -9.90 2.82 -10.78
CA ILE A 59 -10.92 3.78 -10.31
C ILE A 59 -12.08 3.73 -11.31
N ASP A 60 -13.33 3.85 -10.89
CA ASP A 60 -14.50 3.98 -11.78
C ASP A 60 -14.53 3.01 -12.98
N ARG A 61 -14.22 1.74 -12.71
CA ARG A 61 -14.19 0.65 -13.71
C ARG A 61 -13.13 0.82 -14.81
N LYS A 62 -12.08 1.61 -14.58
CA LYS A 62 -10.99 1.86 -15.53
C LYS A 62 -9.63 1.73 -14.85
N ILE A 63 -8.63 1.29 -15.62
CA ILE A 63 -7.23 1.35 -15.21
C ILE A 63 -6.68 2.71 -15.65
N TYR A 64 -6.25 3.52 -14.69
CA TYR A 64 -5.72 4.86 -14.94
C TYR A 64 -4.20 4.89 -15.04
N GLY A 65 -3.53 3.85 -14.54
CA GLY A 65 -2.07 3.83 -14.47
C GLY A 65 -1.48 2.46 -14.25
N ILE A 66 -0.22 2.31 -14.66
CA ILE A 66 0.61 1.13 -14.42
C ILE A 66 1.95 1.57 -13.84
N GLY A 67 2.42 0.81 -12.86
CA GLY A 67 3.78 0.88 -12.33
C GLY A 67 4.43 -0.49 -12.32
N GLU A 68 5.75 -0.49 -12.14
CA GLU A 68 6.55 -1.69 -11.90
C GLU A 68 7.10 -1.60 -10.47
N LEU A 69 6.90 -2.64 -9.66
CA LEU A 69 7.45 -2.72 -8.31
C LEU A 69 8.97 -2.74 -8.38
N ILE A 70 9.60 -1.90 -7.56
CA ILE A 70 11.07 -1.77 -7.52
C ILE A 70 11.61 -2.07 -6.13
N THR A 71 12.77 -2.71 -6.08
CA THR A 71 13.47 -2.89 -4.81
C THR A 71 14.13 -1.60 -4.40
N VAL A 72 13.84 -1.13 -3.18
CA VAL A 72 14.61 -0.07 -2.53
C VAL A 72 15.27 -0.69 -1.32
N LYS A 73 16.60 -0.69 -1.24
CA LYS A 73 17.38 -1.44 -0.24
C LYS A 73 17.23 -2.96 -0.37
N HIS A 74 16.23 -3.56 0.27
CA HIS A 74 16.15 -5.02 0.44
C HIS A 74 14.87 -5.67 -0.10
N ASP A 75 13.79 -4.91 -0.21
CA ASP A 75 12.50 -5.37 -0.73
C ASP A 75 11.77 -4.22 -1.47
N CYS A 76 10.68 -4.57 -2.14
CA CYS A 76 9.74 -3.65 -2.80
C CYS A 76 8.53 -3.31 -1.92
N LYS A 77 8.43 -3.91 -0.73
CA LYS A 77 7.31 -3.78 0.20
C LYS A 77 7.79 -3.77 1.64
N TYR A 78 7.06 -3.07 2.49
CA TYR A 78 7.44 -2.86 3.88
C TYR A 78 6.22 -2.69 4.78
N TRP A 79 6.41 -2.99 6.06
CA TRP A 79 5.53 -2.49 7.12
C TRP A 79 5.73 -0.98 7.28
N ASN A 80 4.65 -0.25 7.51
CA ASN A 80 4.71 1.19 7.69
C ASN A 80 5.36 1.58 9.03
N TYR A 81 5.25 0.71 10.03
CA TYR A 81 5.91 0.82 11.34
C TYR A 81 6.09 -0.59 11.94
N PRO A 82 7.03 -0.77 12.88
CA PRO A 82 7.19 -2.04 13.60
C PRO A 82 5.89 -2.50 14.28
N GLY A 83 5.51 -3.76 14.07
CA GLY A 83 4.29 -4.34 14.66
C GLY A 83 3.00 -4.02 13.90
N ALA A 84 3.06 -3.37 12.74
CA ALA A 84 1.89 -3.10 11.90
C ALA A 84 1.17 -4.36 11.38
N ASP A 85 1.84 -5.50 11.42
CA ASP A 85 1.31 -6.83 11.12
C ASP A 85 0.46 -7.42 12.25
N LYS A 86 0.51 -6.86 13.45
CA LYS A 86 -0.29 -7.32 14.59
C LYS A 86 -1.70 -6.75 14.52
N PRO A 87 -2.73 -7.55 14.86
CA PRO A 87 -4.12 -7.11 14.90
C PRO A 87 -4.41 -6.26 16.15
N GLU A 88 -3.65 -5.19 16.35
CA GLU A 88 -3.74 -4.25 17.47
C GLU A 88 -4.00 -2.84 16.93
N ASN A 89 -4.79 -2.04 17.65
CA ASN A 89 -5.00 -0.64 17.33
C ASN A 89 -3.86 0.20 17.90
N TYR A 90 -3.23 1.02 17.06
CA TYR A 90 -2.16 1.93 17.46
C TYR A 90 -2.64 3.37 17.30
N GLU A 91 -2.23 4.26 18.20
CA GLU A 91 -2.45 5.69 17.99
C GLU A 91 -1.25 6.32 17.30
N TYR A 92 -1.49 7.33 16.47
CA TYR A 92 -0.43 8.06 15.76
C TYR A 92 0.67 8.57 16.70
N LYS A 93 0.31 9.02 17.91
CA LYS A 93 1.28 9.55 18.88
C LYS A 93 2.31 8.51 19.32
N ASP A 94 1.96 7.22 19.25
CA ASP A 94 2.79 6.11 19.73
C ASP A 94 3.78 5.63 18.66
N VAL A 95 3.46 5.85 17.37
CA VAL A 95 4.25 5.35 16.24
C VAL A 95 4.86 6.44 15.35
N LYS A 96 4.49 7.72 15.52
CA LYS A 96 4.93 8.83 14.64
C LYS A 96 6.44 8.92 14.42
N ASP A 97 7.26 8.54 15.40
CA ASP A 97 8.72 8.68 15.33
C ASP A 97 9.39 7.49 14.61
N ILE A 98 8.63 6.41 14.39
CA ILE A 98 9.08 5.16 13.76
C ILE A 98 8.26 4.80 12.50
N MET A 99 7.30 5.66 12.14
CA MET A 99 6.42 5.48 10.99
C MET A 99 7.05 6.05 9.72
N ILE A 100 7.00 5.28 8.63
CA ILE A 100 7.59 5.67 7.35
C ILE A 100 6.68 6.67 6.62
N LEU A 101 5.41 6.34 6.45
CA LEU A 101 4.38 7.20 5.84
C LEU A 101 3.81 8.15 6.90
N ASN A 102 4.67 8.93 7.55
CA ASN A 102 4.40 9.71 8.76
C ASN A 102 3.34 10.82 8.57
N ASN A 103 2.07 10.44 8.65
CA ASN A 103 0.92 11.32 8.63
C ASN A 103 -0.16 10.69 9.51
N LYS A 104 -0.88 11.51 10.28
CA LYS A 104 -1.97 11.05 11.15
C LYS A 104 -3.04 10.24 10.39
N ASN A 105 -3.29 10.57 9.13
CA ASN A 105 -4.27 9.88 8.29
C ASN A 105 -3.80 8.51 7.79
N ASN A 106 -2.52 8.18 7.97
CA ASN A 106 -1.93 6.94 7.46
C ASN A 106 -1.76 5.87 8.55
N ILE A 107 -2.34 6.05 9.73
CA ILE A 107 -2.20 5.09 10.83
C ILE A 107 -2.70 3.69 10.43
N ASP A 108 -3.74 3.65 9.60
CA ASP A 108 -4.37 2.45 9.07
C ASP A 108 -3.65 1.87 7.84
N ASN A 109 -2.68 2.61 7.27
CA ASN A 109 -1.79 2.09 6.24
C ASN A 109 -0.75 1.19 6.90
N ARG A 110 -1.05 -0.11 7.07
CA ARG A 110 -0.17 -1.05 7.78
C ARG A 110 1.04 -1.48 6.96
N CYS A 111 0.88 -1.63 5.66
CA CYS A 111 1.94 -2.02 4.72
C CYS A 111 1.88 -1.16 3.46
N PHE A 112 3.01 -1.03 2.77
CA PHE A 112 3.09 -0.30 1.52
C PHE A 112 4.08 -0.98 0.57
N CYS A 113 3.94 -0.69 -0.72
CA CYS A 113 4.87 -1.10 -1.75
C CYS A 113 5.40 0.12 -2.52
N ILE A 114 6.57 -0.07 -3.12
CA ILE A 114 7.31 0.96 -3.84
C ILE A 114 7.35 0.57 -5.32
N PHE A 115 7.06 1.53 -6.18
CA PHE A 115 7.00 1.32 -7.61
C PHE A 115 7.58 2.50 -8.37
N LYS A 116 8.10 2.23 -9.57
CA LYS A 116 8.36 3.27 -10.57
C LYS A 116 7.15 3.34 -11.50
N SER A 117 6.70 4.54 -11.77
CA SER A 117 5.61 4.78 -12.71
C SER A 117 6.06 4.58 -14.16
N TYR A 118 5.27 3.91 -15.00
CA TYR A 118 5.54 3.92 -16.44
C TYR A 118 5.22 5.30 -17.04
N PRO A 119 5.93 5.73 -18.10
CA PRO A 119 5.77 7.08 -18.68
C PRO A 119 4.39 7.36 -19.30
N ASN A 120 3.53 6.35 -19.47
CA ASN A 120 2.21 6.51 -20.11
C ASN A 120 1.08 6.15 -19.13
N PHE A 121 0.50 7.18 -18.50
CA PHE A 121 -0.78 7.06 -17.81
C PHE A 121 -1.93 7.34 -18.78
N PHE A 122 -3.02 6.59 -18.64
CA PHE A 122 -4.24 6.83 -19.41
C PHE A 122 -5.04 7.90 -18.67
N ALA A 123 -4.88 9.16 -19.08
CA ALA A 123 -5.70 10.28 -18.62
C ALA A 123 -7.11 10.22 -19.24
#